data_AF-A0A8C8TWY3-F1
#
_entry.id   AF-A0A8C8TWY3-F1
#
_cell.length_a   1.000
_cell.length_b   1.000
_cell.length_c   1.000
_cell.angle_alpha   90.00
_cell.angle_beta   90.00
_cell.angle_gamma   90.00
#
_symmetry.space_group_name_H-M   'P 1'
#
loop_
_entity.id
_entity.type
_entity.pdbx_description
1 polymer ?
#
loop_
_entity_poly.entity_id
_entity_poly.type
_entity_poly.pdbx_seq_one_letter_code
_entity_poly.pdbx_strand_id
1 'polypeptide(L)'
;MTNTKGKRRGTRYMFSRPFRKHGVVPLATYMRIYKKGDIVDIKGMGTVQKGMPHKCYHGKTRRVYNVTQHAVGIIVNKQVKDKCQPIRVLDLGNPLTPTSAMKKPRTT
;
A
#
# COMPACT_ATOMS: atom_id res chain seq x y z
N MET A 1 28.98 6.58 -12.84
CA MET A 1 28.71 5.41 -11.96
C MET A 1 27.25 4.98 -12.11
N THR A 2 27.00 3.81 -12.70
CA THR A 2 25.65 3.40 -13.10
C THR A 2 24.96 2.65 -11.98
N ASN A 3 23.82 3.16 -11.59
CA ASN A 3 23.02 2.60 -10.52
C ASN A 3 22.23 1.35 -10.96
N THR A 4 22.23 0.29 -10.14
CA THR A 4 21.47 -0.95 -10.40
C THR A 4 19.95 -0.69 -10.51
N LYS A 5 19.26 -1.51 -11.31
CA LYS A 5 17.82 -1.36 -11.61
C LYS A 5 16.91 -2.35 -10.86
N GLY A 6 17.38 -2.86 -9.71
CA GLY A 6 16.63 -3.82 -8.90
C GLY A 6 15.33 -3.26 -8.32
N LYS A 7 14.29 -4.11 -8.25
CA LYS A 7 12.93 -3.76 -7.77
C LYS A 7 12.92 -3.18 -6.35
N ARG A 8 13.87 -3.57 -5.48
CA ARG A 8 14.02 -3.12 -4.08
C ARG A 8 15.28 -2.30 -3.80
N ARG A 9 15.89 -1.70 -4.83
CA ARG A 9 17.03 -0.81 -4.61
C ARG A 9 16.60 0.43 -3.82
N GLY A 10 17.38 0.81 -2.81
CA GLY A 10 17.16 2.05 -2.03
C GLY A 10 16.01 1.97 -1.03
N THR A 11 15.53 0.78 -0.67
CA THR A 11 14.39 0.61 0.24
C THR A 11 14.79 0.18 1.65
N ARG A 12 16.07 0.36 2.04
CA ARG A 12 16.62 -0.09 3.33
C ARG A 12 15.78 0.39 4.52
N TYR A 13 15.48 1.69 4.54
CA TYR A 13 14.67 2.32 5.61
C TYR A 13 13.18 2.45 5.25
N MET A 14 12.82 2.37 3.97
CA MET A 14 11.41 2.50 3.54
C MET A 14 10.55 1.33 3.99
N PHE A 15 11.09 0.11 3.94
CA PHE A 15 10.36 -1.11 4.33
C PHE A 15 10.81 -1.66 5.69
N SER A 16 11.75 -0.98 6.35
CA SER A 16 12.17 -1.37 7.70
C SER A 16 11.01 -1.19 8.68
N ARG A 17 10.92 -2.14 9.62
CA ARG A 17 9.95 -2.02 10.70
C ARG A 17 10.39 -0.98 11.72
N PRO A 18 9.43 -0.28 12.36
CA PRO A 18 9.76 0.63 13.45
C PRO A 18 10.33 -0.13 14.63
N PHE A 19 11.14 0.57 15.42
CA PHE A 19 11.84 0.03 16.58
C PHE A 19 10.87 -0.69 17.54
N ARG A 20 11.30 -1.84 18.06
CA ARG A 20 10.51 -2.72 18.98
C ARG A 20 9.15 -3.15 18.47
N LYS A 21 8.91 -3.05 17.17
CA LYS A 21 7.67 -3.57 16.57
C LYS A 21 7.93 -4.81 15.73
N HIS A 22 9.13 -5.36 15.67
CA HIS A 22 9.42 -6.57 14.89
C HIS A 22 8.54 -7.78 15.30
N GLY A 23 8.40 -8.76 14.41
CA GLY A 23 7.64 -9.99 14.66
C GLY A 23 6.24 -10.00 14.03
N VAL A 24 5.32 -10.68 14.71
CA VAL A 24 3.97 -11.01 14.23
C VAL A 24 3.16 -9.75 13.94
N VAL A 25 2.43 -9.77 12.83
CA VAL A 25 1.52 -8.68 12.45
C VAL A 25 0.23 -8.82 13.26
N PRO A 26 -0.29 -7.76 13.89
CA PRO A 26 -1.49 -7.84 14.72
C PRO A 26 -2.72 -8.27 13.90
N LEU A 27 -3.55 -9.15 14.44
CA LEU A 27 -4.72 -9.73 13.74
C LEU A 27 -5.71 -8.70 13.21
N ALA A 28 -5.83 -7.56 13.88
CA ALA A 28 -6.66 -6.44 13.44
C ALA A 28 -6.32 -5.93 12.02
N THR A 29 -5.10 -6.17 11.55
CA THR A 29 -4.67 -5.90 10.17
C THR A 29 -5.42 -6.75 9.15
N TYR A 30 -5.53 -8.05 9.43
CA TYR A 30 -6.07 -9.03 8.50
C TYR A 30 -7.59 -9.01 8.46
N MET A 31 -8.22 -8.74 9.62
CA MET A 31 -9.67 -8.69 9.76
C MET A 31 -10.30 -7.36 9.30
N ARG A 32 -9.51 -6.46 8.70
CA ARG A 32 -10.02 -5.20 8.14
C ARG A 32 -10.89 -5.49 6.92
N ILE A 33 -12.11 -4.95 6.97
CA ILE A 33 -13.06 -5.01 5.87
C ILE A 33 -12.75 -3.87 4.90
N TYR A 34 -12.49 -4.21 3.65
CA TYR A 34 -12.34 -3.24 2.56
C TYR A 34 -13.49 -3.39 1.58
N LYS A 35 -14.05 -2.27 1.14
CA LYS A 35 -15.08 -2.21 0.10
C LYS A 35 -14.54 -1.49 -1.13
N LYS A 36 -15.13 -1.80 -2.28
CA LYS A 36 -14.84 -1.09 -3.53
C LYS A 36 -15.23 0.38 -3.37
N GLY A 37 -14.34 1.28 -3.76
CA GLY A 37 -14.53 2.73 -3.60
C GLY A 37 -13.94 3.33 -2.32
N ASP A 38 -13.53 2.51 -1.34
CA ASP A 38 -12.86 3.00 -0.13
C ASP A 38 -11.52 3.66 -0.47
N ILE A 39 -11.16 4.69 0.32
CA ILE A 39 -9.90 5.39 0.21
C ILE A 39 -8.89 4.73 1.15
N VAL A 40 -7.79 4.26 0.58
CA VAL A 40 -6.76 3.48 1.26
C VAL A 40 -5.37 4.05 0.98
N ASP A 41 -4.51 3.95 1.98
CA ASP A 41 -3.10 4.27 1.87
C ASP A 41 -2.28 3.00 1.61
N ILE A 42 -1.40 3.08 0.63
CA ILE A 42 -0.49 1.98 0.28
C ILE A 42 0.76 2.07 1.14
N LYS A 43 0.90 1.14 2.08
CA LYS A 43 2.08 1.04 2.95
C LYS A 43 2.62 -0.39 2.98
N GLY A 44 3.77 -0.57 2.33
CA GLY A 44 4.50 -1.83 2.38
C GLY A 44 5.29 -1.99 3.68
N MET A 45 5.17 -3.16 4.31
CA MET A 45 6.03 -3.58 5.43
C MET A 45 6.98 -4.71 5.00
N GLY A 46 8.17 -4.77 5.58
CA GLY A 46 9.15 -5.81 5.26
C GLY A 46 8.83 -7.22 5.76
N THR A 47 7.83 -7.39 6.64
CA THR A 47 7.48 -8.70 7.22
C THR A 47 6.78 -9.62 6.24
N VAL A 48 5.83 -9.09 5.45
CA VAL A 48 5.12 -9.87 4.42
C VAL A 48 5.76 -9.56 3.08
N GLN A 49 6.38 -10.55 2.44
CA GLN A 49 7.11 -10.34 1.19
C GLN A 49 6.23 -10.46 -0.06
N LYS A 50 5.20 -11.32 0.02
CA LYS A 50 4.27 -11.61 -1.08
C LYS A 50 3.37 -10.40 -1.33
N GLY A 51 3.12 -10.09 -2.60
CA GLY A 51 2.27 -8.97 -3.04
C GLY A 51 2.70 -7.59 -2.57
N MET A 52 3.94 -7.40 -2.08
CA MET A 52 4.42 -6.08 -1.70
C MET A 52 4.41 -5.11 -2.89
N PRO A 53 3.94 -3.88 -2.68
CA PRO A 53 3.93 -2.86 -3.72
C PRO A 53 5.36 -2.43 -4.08
N HIS A 54 5.55 -1.99 -5.32
CA HIS A 54 6.80 -1.36 -5.73
C HIS A 54 7.01 -0.04 -4.96
N LYS A 55 8.27 0.29 -4.66
CA LYS A 55 8.65 1.47 -3.86
C LYS A 55 8.06 2.79 -4.32
N CYS A 56 7.76 2.96 -5.61
CA CYS A 56 7.16 4.20 -6.14
C CYS A 56 5.73 4.44 -5.66
N TYR A 57 5.03 3.41 -5.17
CA TYR A 57 3.65 3.51 -4.68
C TYR A 57 3.56 3.62 -3.16
N HIS A 58 4.69 3.53 -2.46
CA HIS A 58 4.70 3.67 -1.01
C HIS A 58 4.24 5.07 -0.60
N GLY A 59 3.30 5.16 0.33
CA GLY A 59 2.74 6.42 0.83
C GLY A 59 1.76 7.09 -0.15
N LYS A 60 1.25 6.37 -1.16
CA LYS A 60 0.20 6.89 -2.06
C LYS A 60 -1.18 6.52 -1.52
N THR A 61 -2.08 7.50 -1.52
CA THR A 61 -3.48 7.37 -1.12
C THR A 61 -4.38 7.31 -2.34
N ARG A 62 -5.17 6.25 -2.48
CA ARG A 62 -6.01 6.01 -3.67
C ARG A 62 -7.24 5.16 -3.35
N ARG A 63 -8.09 4.95 -4.36
CA ARG A 63 -9.34 4.21 -4.24
C ARG A 63 -9.18 2.74 -4.61
N VAL A 64 -9.89 1.88 -3.89
CA VAL A 64 -10.02 0.45 -4.18
C VAL A 64 -10.87 0.23 -5.43
N TYR A 65 -10.34 -0.53 -6.40
CA TYR A 65 -11.04 -0.92 -7.63
C TYR A 65 -11.64 -2.33 -7.54
N ASN A 66 -10.93 -3.26 -6.90
CA ASN A 66 -11.31 -4.66 -6.80
C ASN A 66 -10.84 -5.25 -5.47
N VAL A 67 -11.57 -6.23 -4.98
CA VAL A 67 -11.28 -6.96 -3.75
C VAL A 67 -11.23 -8.45 -4.10
N THR A 68 -10.14 -9.11 -3.74
CA THR A 68 -9.98 -10.56 -3.88
C THR A 68 -9.82 -11.20 -2.50
N GLN A 69 -9.79 -12.53 -2.43
CA GLN A 69 -9.73 -13.27 -1.16
C GLN A 69 -8.56 -12.86 -0.24
N HIS A 70 -7.41 -12.50 -0.81
CA HIS A 70 -6.19 -12.17 -0.07
C HIS A 70 -5.55 -10.83 -0.47
N ALA A 71 -6.15 -10.10 -1.41
CA ALA A 71 -5.57 -8.90 -1.98
C ALA A 71 -6.60 -7.82 -2.22
N VAL A 72 -6.12 -6.58 -2.25
CA VAL A 72 -6.91 -5.43 -2.66
C VAL A 72 -6.25 -4.77 -3.85
N GLY A 73 -7.03 -4.57 -4.91
CA GLY A 73 -6.63 -3.86 -6.10
C GLY A 73 -6.88 -2.37 -5.97
N ILE A 74 -5.84 -1.56 -6.16
CA ILE A 74 -5.88 -0.10 -6.02
C ILE A 74 -5.46 0.54 -7.34
N ILE A 75 -6.18 1.57 -7.78
CA ILE A 75 -5.80 2.37 -8.94
C ILE A 75 -4.91 3.53 -8.49
N VAL A 76 -3.65 3.52 -8.92
CA VAL A 76 -2.68 4.57 -8.60
C VAL A 76 -2.19 5.27 -9.85
N ASN A 77 -2.29 6.60 -9.86
CA ASN A 77 -1.70 7.38 -10.94
C ASN A 77 -0.21 7.56 -10.67
N LYS A 78 0.61 7.11 -11.61
CA LYS A 78 2.05 7.35 -11.63
C LYS A 78 2.35 8.38 -12.71
N GLN A 79 3.08 9.43 -12.34
CA GLN A 79 3.62 10.36 -13.31
C GLN A 79 4.82 9.71 -14.01
N VAL A 80 4.78 9.67 -15.34
CA VAL A 80 5.85 9.16 -16.19
C VAL A 80 6.18 10.26 -17.20
N LYS A 81 7.27 10.99 -16.93
CA LYS A 81 7.63 12.22 -17.66
C LYS A 81 6.42 13.17 -17.67
N ASP A 82 5.87 13.43 -18.86
CA ASP A 82 4.79 14.41 -19.08
C ASP A 82 3.38 13.78 -18.98
N LYS A 83 3.28 12.46 -18.84
CA LYS A 83 1.99 11.74 -18.85
C LYS A 83 1.71 11.08 -17.50
N CYS A 84 0.49 11.23 -17.02
CA CYS A 84 -0.03 10.51 -15.86
C CYS A 84 -0.65 9.19 -16.31
N GLN A 85 -0.07 8.06 -15.92
CA GLN A 85 -0.62 6.74 -16.23
C GLN A 85 -1.28 6.10 -15.01
N PRO A 86 -2.54 5.64 -15.14
CA PRO A 86 -3.19 4.84 -14.09
C PRO A 86 -2.62 3.42 -14.10
N ILE A 87 -2.04 3.00 -12.99
CA ILE A 87 -1.49 1.66 -12.79
C ILE A 87 -2.30 0.95 -11.70
N ARG A 88 -2.63 -0.31 -11.96
CA ARG A 88 -3.32 -1.17 -10.99
C ARG A 88 -2.28 -1.85 -10.11
N VAL A 89 -2.36 -1.63 -8.81
CA VAL A 89 -1.50 -2.28 -7.81
C VAL A 89 -2.35 -3.30 -7.07
N LEU A 90 -1.91 -4.55 -7.03
CA LEU A 90 -2.46 -5.58 -6.15
C LEU A 90 -1.56 -5.66 -4.92
N ASP A 91 -2.09 -5.32 -3.76
CA ASP A 91 -1.39 -5.49 -2.48
C ASP A 91 -1.92 -6.77 -1.82
N LEU A 92 -1.09 -7.83 -1.72
CA LEU A 92 -1.45 -9.05 -0.98
C LEU A 92 -0.97 -8.91 0.47
N GLY A 93 -1.87 -9.19 1.41
CA GLY A 93 -1.49 -9.53 2.79
C GLY A 93 -0.81 -8.43 3.62
N ASN A 94 -0.56 -7.23 3.08
CA ASN A 94 -0.19 -6.07 3.88
C ASN A 94 -1.44 -5.31 4.33
N PRO A 95 -1.48 -4.84 5.59
CA PRO A 95 -2.51 -3.91 6.03
C PRO A 95 -2.39 -2.65 5.20
N LEU A 96 -3.37 -2.40 4.35
CA LEU A 96 -3.65 -1.06 3.91
C LEU A 96 -4.11 -0.26 5.13
N THR A 97 -3.61 0.96 5.28
CA THR A 97 -4.12 1.85 6.31
C THR A 97 -5.30 2.63 5.73
N PRO A 98 -6.51 2.56 6.31
CA PRO A 98 -7.59 3.43 5.90
C PRO A 98 -7.17 4.87 6.22
N THR A 99 -7.33 5.75 5.24
CA THR A 99 -6.90 7.14 5.39
C THR A 99 -7.80 7.84 6.41
N SER A 100 -7.21 8.46 7.43
CA SER A 100 -7.96 9.24 8.43
C SER A 100 -8.54 10.55 7.88
N ALA A 101 -8.07 11.00 6.72
CA ALA A 101 -8.35 12.32 6.15
C ALA A 101 -9.80 12.53 5.66
N MET A 102 -10.62 11.47 5.54
CA MET A 102 -12.01 11.57 5.07
C MET A 102 -12.97 10.64 5.84
N LYS A 103 -12.90 10.60 7.17
CA LYS A 103 -14.06 10.14 7.95
C LYS A 103 -15.16 11.17 7.68
N LYS A 104 -16.15 10.82 6.83
CA LYS A 104 -17.35 11.66 6.66
C LYS A 104 -17.85 12.06 8.06
N PRO A 105 -18.22 13.33 8.29
CA PRO A 105 -18.86 13.70 9.55
C PRO A 105 -20.03 12.74 9.74
N ARG A 106 -20.06 12.07 10.90
CA ARG A 106 -21.25 11.31 11.29
C ARG A 106 -22.37 12.34 11.38
N THR A 107 -23.26 12.35 10.40
CA THR A 107 -24.53 13.06 10.50
C THR A 107 -25.29 12.41 11.65
N THR A 108 -25.43 13.16 12.75
CA THR A 108 -26.47 12.97 13.75
C THR A 108 -27.78 13.55 13.23
#